data_AF-A0A9J6G2C8-F1
#
_entry.id   AF-A0A9J6G2C8-F1
#
_cell.length_a   1.000
_cell.length_b   1.000
_cell.length_c   1.000
_cell.angle_alpha   90.00
_cell.angle_beta   90.00
_cell.angle_gamma   90.00
#
_symmetry.space_group_name_H-M   'P 1'
#
loop_
_entity.id
_entity.type
_entity.pdbx_description
1 polymer ?
#
loop_
_entity_poly.entity_id
_entity_poly.type
_entity_poly.pdbx_seq_one_letter_code
_entity_poly.pdbx_strand_id
1 'polypeptide(L)'
;MRTFALFAAVLAVAGYQVNAESCNCHLRELDLCAATLLLFNQNPSGVATTDAEVDKQCGFLKESQDCFRNFTSRCATPLQRELIGFVAEGSQELFKQFCTKGTEVRTNYLKHAPCLGQTLPDQKKCLTDIQAGLEKISTVPFNDRVPAACCMYNRYQGCTRKVVSSKCGEQAIEFGEILVKMAASDLPNVVCTSYGESNARCNTLLPPPGTKPSGKPTSVLSRLFSAYLGN
;
A
#
# COMPACT_ATOMS: atom_id res chain seq x y z
N MET A 1 -1.64 60.14 10.69
CA MET A 1 -0.45 59.27 10.47
C MET A 1 -0.40 58.07 11.41
N ARG A 2 -0.47 58.22 12.74
CA ARG A 2 -0.38 57.10 13.70
C ARG A 2 -1.48 56.02 13.55
N THR A 3 -2.72 56.42 13.29
CA THR A 3 -3.86 55.49 13.09
C THR A 3 -3.76 54.68 11.80
N PHE A 4 -3.23 55.28 10.73
CA PHE A 4 -3.01 54.61 9.44
C PHE A 4 -1.90 53.55 9.52
N ALA A 5 -0.83 53.85 10.28
CA ALA A 5 0.26 52.91 10.53
C ALA A 5 -0.19 51.69 11.36
N LEU A 6 -1.09 51.90 12.33
CA LEU A 6 -1.69 50.81 13.12
C LEU A 6 -2.59 49.91 12.26
N PHE A 7 -3.43 50.50 11.40
CA PHE A 7 -4.27 49.72 10.48
C PHE A 7 -3.44 48.91 9.47
N ALA A 8 -2.38 49.51 8.92
CA ALA A 8 -1.47 48.83 8.01
C ALA A 8 -0.71 47.68 8.70
N ALA A 9 -0.29 47.87 9.96
CA ALA A 9 0.35 46.83 10.76
C ALA A 9 -0.61 45.67 11.08
N VAL A 10 -1.87 45.95 11.43
CA VAL A 10 -2.89 44.92 11.68
C VAL A 10 -3.21 44.14 10.41
N LEU A 11 -3.33 44.80 9.25
CA LEU A 11 -3.55 44.12 7.97
C LEU A 11 -2.33 43.32 7.51
N ALA A 12 -1.11 43.78 7.79
CA ALA A 12 0.11 43.01 7.53
C ALA A 12 0.21 41.78 8.43
N VAL A 13 -0.09 41.90 9.72
CA VAL A 13 -0.09 40.77 10.66
C VAL A 13 -1.21 39.78 10.33
N ALA A 14 -2.42 40.27 9.98
CA ALA A 14 -3.52 39.43 9.51
C ALA A 14 -3.14 38.70 8.21
N GLY A 15 -2.54 39.40 7.23
CA GLY A 15 -2.08 38.81 5.97
C GLY A 15 -0.94 37.78 6.13
N TYR A 16 -0.10 37.93 7.16
CA TYR A 16 0.93 36.94 7.51
C TYR A 16 0.35 35.71 8.22
N GLN A 17 -0.73 35.86 9.00
CA GLN A 17 -1.37 34.73 9.69
C GLN A 17 -2.29 33.89 8.79
N VAL A 18 -2.71 34.39 7.62
CA VAL A 18 -3.54 33.59 6.69
C VAL A 18 -2.71 32.61 5.84
N ASN A 19 -1.38 32.66 5.88
CA ASN A 19 -0.52 31.87 4.98
C ASN A 19 0.43 30.87 5.68
N ALA A 20 0.26 30.60 6.98
CA ALA A 20 1.19 29.76 7.75
C ALA A 20 0.71 28.32 8.05
N GLU A 21 -0.50 27.92 7.62
CA GLU A 21 -0.99 26.53 7.78
C GLU A 21 -0.91 25.68 6.49
N SER A 22 -0.42 26.21 5.37
CA SER A 22 -0.53 25.58 4.06
C SER A 22 0.68 24.77 3.58
N CYS A 23 1.71 24.53 4.41
CA CYS A 23 2.93 23.82 3.97
C CYS A 23 3.03 22.32 4.29
N ASN A 24 2.01 21.66 4.86
CA ASN A 24 2.09 20.23 5.24
C ASN A 24 1.23 19.26 4.41
N CYS A 25 0.72 19.68 3.24
CA CYS A 25 -0.12 18.84 2.37
C CYS A 25 0.59 18.30 1.13
N HIS A 26 1.92 18.24 1.16
CA HIS A 26 2.68 17.60 0.10
C HIS A 26 2.46 16.08 0.13
N LEU A 27 2.29 15.43 -1.03
CA LEU A 27 2.17 13.97 -1.12
C LEU A 27 3.40 13.22 -0.57
N ARG A 28 4.48 13.96 -0.30
CA ARG A 28 5.69 13.45 0.38
C ARG A 28 5.41 13.01 1.82
N GLU A 29 4.39 13.56 2.47
CA GLU A 29 4.00 13.09 3.81
C GLU A 29 3.42 11.67 3.77
N LEU A 30 2.72 11.31 2.68
CA LEU A 30 2.21 9.95 2.50
C LEU A 30 3.34 8.93 2.29
N ASP A 31 4.39 9.33 1.57
CA ASP A 31 5.62 8.57 1.44
C ASP A 31 6.27 8.30 2.83
N LEU A 32 6.22 9.28 3.75
CA LEU A 32 6.72 9.12 5.12
C LEU A 32 5.83 8.20 5.96
N CYS A 33 4.50 8.26 5.79
CA CYS A 33 3.60 7.32 6.45
C CYS A 33 3.91 5.87 6.06
N ALA A 34 4.29 5.64 4.80
CA ALA A 34 4.67 4.31 4.32
C ALA A 34 6.08 3.87 4.77
N ALA A 35 6.92 4.77 5.28
CA ALA A 35 8.28 4.45 5.69
C ALA A 35 8.33 3.49 6.89
N THR A 36 7.37 3.56 7.81
CA THR A 36 7.26 2.61 8.94
C THR A 36 6.96 1.19 8.46
N LEU A 37 6.42 1.03 7.24
CA LEU A 37 6.23 -0.28 6.61
C LEU A 37 7.56 -0.97 6.27
N LEU A 38 8.70 -0.26 6.24
CA LEU A 38 10.02 -0.91 6.15
C LEU A 38 10.28 -1.88 7.31
N LEU A 39 9.66 -1.61 8.46
CA LEU A 39 9.87 -2.40 9.68
C LEU A 39 9.10 -3.72 9.67
N PHE A 40 8.18 -3.93 8.73
CA PHE A 40 7.55 -5.24 8.49
C PHE A 40 8.55 -6.33 8.15
N ASN A 41 9.68 -5.92 7.56
CA ASN A 41 10.70 -6.82 7.03
C ASN A 41 11.65 -7.34 8.11
N GLN A 42 11.41 -6.94 9.37
CA GLN A 42 12.18 -7.46 10.50
C GLN A 42 11.93 -8.94 10.76
N ASN A 43 10.87 -9.54 10.19
CA ASN A 43 10.71 -10.99 10.20
C ASN A 43 11.53 -11.60 9.04
N PRO A 44 12.49 -12.51 9.31
CA PRO A 44 13.30 -13.15 8.27
C PRO A 44 12.47 -13.87 7.20
N SER A 45 11.27 -14.36 7.57
CA SER A 45 10.34 -15.03 6.67
C SER A 45 9.37 -14.08 5.96
N GLY A 46 9.39 -12.77 6.27
CA GLY A 46 8.48 -11.76 5.72
C GLY A 46 7.01 -11.92 6.13
N VAL A 47 6.67 -12.98 6.87
CA VAL A 47 5.32 -13.33 7.31
C VAL A 47 5.36 -13.51 8.82
N ALA A 48 4.43 -12.92 9.57
CA ALA A 48 4.33 -13.18 11.00
C ALA A 48 3.72 -14.56 11.24
N THR A 49 4.47 -15.43 11.90
CA THR A 49 4.10 -16.83 12.15
C THR A 49 3.64 -17.09 13.58
N THR A 50 3.79 -16.11 14.48
CA THR A 50 3.37 -16.19 15.88
C THR A 50 2.55 -14.97 16.28
N ASP A 51 1.75 -15.10 17.34
CA ASP A 51 1.00 -13.98 17.90
C ASP A 51 1.88 -12.77 18.27
N ALA A 52 3.06 -13.01 18.83
CA ALA A 52 3.98 -11.94 19.20
C ALA A 52 4.52 -11.19 17.95
N GLU A 53 4.78 -11.91 16.86
CA GLU A 53 5.17 -11.32 15.59
C GLU A 53 4.03 -10.52 14.95
N VAL A 54 2.80 -11.03 15.01
CA VAL A 54 1.61 -10.32 14.52
C VAL A 54 1.38 -9.05 15.34
N ASP A 55 1.46 -9.12 16.67
CA ASP A 55 1.30 -7.95 17.56
C ASP A 55 2.31 -6.85 17.21
N LYS A 56 3.57 -7.24 16.96
CA LYS A 56 4.62 -6.31 16.53
C LYS A 56 4.31 -5.67 15.17
N GLN A 57 3.87 -6.45 14.18
CA GLN A 57 3.47 -5.92 12.87
C GLN A 57 2.27 -4.98 12.96
N CYS A 58 1.28 -5.31 13.79
CA CYS A 58 0.11 -4.48 14.05
C CYS A 58 0.48 -3.13 14.67
N GLY A 59 1.55 -3.05 15.48
CA GLY A 59 2.10 -1.79 15.96
C GLY A 59 2.52 -0.86 14.82
N PHE A 60 3.34 -1.35 13.89
CA PHE A 60 3.81 -0.56 12.74
C PHE A 60 2.67 -0.17 11.79
N LEU A 61 1.72 -1.10 11.55
CA LEU A 61 0.52 -0.82 10.75
C LEU A 61 -0.33 0.30 11.33
N LYS A 62 -0.57 0.24 12.64
CA LYS A 62 -1.38 1.24 13.32
C LYS A 62 -0.74 2.63 13.21
N GLU A 63 0.57 2.71 13.38
CA GLU A 63 1.32 3.96 13.19
C GLU A 63 1.19 4.50 11.75
N SER A 64 1.33 3.64 10.74
CA SER A 64 1.14 4.01 9.33
C SER A 64 -0.30 4.48 9.05
N GLN A 65 -1.31 3.80 9.60
CA GLN A 65 -2.72 4.16 9.43
C GLN A 65 -3.06 5.48 10.14
N ASP A 66 -2.54 5.69 11.35
CA ASP A 66 -2.73 6.93 12.11
C ASP A 66 -2.09 8.12 11.37
N CYS A 67 -0.91 7.93 10.77
CA CYS A 67 -0.27 8.92 9.92
C CYS A 67 -1.13 9.26 8.69
N PHE A 68 -1.60 8.25 7.96
CA PHE A 68 -2.44 8.44 6.77
C PHE A 68 -3.77 9.13 7.12
N ARG A 69 -4.41 8.74 8.23
CA ARG A 69 -5.64 9.38 8.74
C ARG A 69 -5.38 10.84 9.12
N ASN A 70 -4.27 11.14 9.78
CA ASN A 70 -3.91 12.51 10.14
C ASN A 70 -3.73 13.38 8.89
N PHE A 71 -2.94 12.91 7.92
CA PHE A 71 -2.74 13.61 6.65
C PHE A 71 -4.08 13.88 5.94
N THR A 72 -4.89 12.85 5.73
CA THR A 72 -6.17 12.97 5.01
C THR A 72 -7.16 13.86 5.75
N SER A 73 -7.18 13.83 7.09
CA SER A 73 -8.04 14.73 7.87
C SER A 73 -7.72 16.21 7.65
N ARG A 74 -6.44 16.55 7.44
CA ARG A 74 -5.94 17.91 7.25
C ARG A 74 -5.97 18.37 5.79
N CYS A 75 -5.64 17.47 4.87
CA CYS A 75 -5.26 17.83 3.50
C CYS A 75 -6.25 17.39 2.42
N ALA A 76 -7.17 16.47 2.74
CA ALA A 76 -8.18 16.05 1.77
C ALA A 76 -9.47 16.86 1.91
N THR A 77 -10.13 17.12 0.78
CA THR A 77 -11.47 17.72 0.74
C THR A 77 -12.51 16.78 1.38
N PRO A 78 -13.68 17.29 1.81
CA PRO A 78 -14.75 16.45 2.33
C PRO A 78 -15.10 15.26 1.43
N LEU A 79 -15.27 15.51 0.12
CA LEU A 79 -15.57 14.44 -0.85
C LEU A 79 -14.44 13.41 -0.97
N GLN A 80 -13.18 13.86 -0.96
CA GLN A 80 -12.04 12.94 -0.97
C GLN A 80 -11.98 12.10 0.31
N ARG A 81 -12.32 12.65 1.48
CA ARG A 81 -12.37 11.90 2.74
C ARG A 81 -13.43 10.82 2.71
N GLU A 82 -14.63 11.12 2.21
CA GLU A 82 -15.68 10.13 2.03
C GLU A 82 -15.24 9.01 1.07
N LEU A 83 -14.65 9.37 -0.07
CA LEU A 83 -14.15 8.38 -1.04
C LEU A 83 -13.04 7.51 -0.44
N ILE A 84 -12.08 8.11 0.27
CA ILE A 84 -10.99 7.37 0.94
C ILE A 84 -11.56 6.44 2.01
N GLY A 85 -12.51 6.92 2.82
CA GLY A 85 -13.19 6.11 3.84
C GLY A 85 -13.89 4.90 3.23
N PHE A 86 -14.67 5.11 2.18
CA PHE A 86 -15.35 4.06 1.43
C PHE A 86 -14.36 3.01 0.87
N VAL A 87 -13.26 3.45 0.24
CA VAL A 87 -12.25 2.54 -0.30
C VAL A 87 -11.52 1.76 0.80
N ALA A 88 -11.33 2.36 1.97
CA ALA A 88 -10.57 1.77 3.07
C ALA A 88 -11.42 0.95 4.07
N GLU A 89 -12.76 0.95 3.97
CA GLU A 89 -13.63 0.33 4.96
C GLU A 89 -13.33 -1.17 5.13
N GLY A 90 -13.30 -1.91 4.02
CA GLY A 90 -13.02 -3.36 4.05
C GLY A 90 -11.61 -3.70 4.56
N SER A 91 -10.60 -2.88 4.22
CA SER A 91 -9.24 -3.11 4.71
C SER A 91 -9.11 -2.77 6.20
N GLN A 92 -9.81 -1.76 6.69
CA GLN A 92 -9.81 -1.40 8.11
C GLN A 92 -10.48 -2.47 8.98
N GLU A 93 -11.61 -3.04 8.53
CA GLU A 93 -12.25 -4.13 9.26
C GLU A 93 -11.38 -5.39 9.26
N LEU A 94 -10.82 -5.77 8.10
CA LEU A 94 -9.90 -6.91 8.02
C LEU A 94 -8.65 -6.69 8.90
N PHE A 95 -8.10 -5.48 8.91
CA PHE A 95 -6.98 -5.10 9.77
C PHE A 95 -7.32 -5.25 11.25
N LYS A 96 -8.49 -4.76 11.68
CA LYS A 96 -8.97 -4.90 13.06
C LYS A 96 -9.09 -6.37 13.44
N GLN A 97 -9.66 -7.20 12.57
CA GLN A 97 -9.79 -8.63 12.85
C GLN A 97 -8.43 -9.31 12.93
N PHE A 98 -7.53 -9.08 11.97
CA PHE A 98 -6.17 -9.60 11.95
C PHE A 98 -5.37 -9.21 13.21
N CYS A 99 -5.50 -7.97 13.67
CA CYS A 99 -4.76 -7.46 14.83
C CYS A 99 -5.39 -7.76 16.19
N THR A 100 -6.60 -8.33 16.23
CA THR A 100 -7.27 -8.70 17.47
C THR A 100 -7.06 -10.19 17.76
N LYS A 101 -6.57 -10.52 18.96
CA LYS A 101 -6.38 -11.92 19.39
C LYS A 101 -7.70 -12.66 19.47
N GLY A 102 -7.70 -13.93 19.04
CA GLY A 102 -8.86 -14.83 19.12
C GLY A 102 -9.93 -14.62 18.05
N THR A 103 -9.75 -13.68 17.11
CA THR A 103 -10.63 -13.61 15.93
C THR A 103 -10.40 -14.80 15.01
N GLU A 104 -11.42 -15.15 14.23
CA GLU A 104 -11.31 -16.22 13.24
C GLU A 104 -10.24 -15.91 12.18
N VAL A 105 -10.20 -14.67 11.68
CA VAL A 105 -9.19 -14.22 10.71
C VAL A 105 -7.77 -14.44 11.22
N ARG A 106 -7.47 -13.99 12.45
CA ARG A 106 -6.11 -14.14 13.00
C ARG A 106 -5.79 -15.60 13.29
N THR A 107 -6.74 -16.34 13.84
CA THR A 107 -6.58 -17.77 14.17
C THR A 107 -6.28 -18.59 12.92
N ASN A 108 -7.07 -18.39 11.86
CA ASN A 108 -6.87 -19.09 10.60
C ASN A 108 -5.60 -18.62 9.88
N TYR A 109 -5.30 -17.31 9.88
CA TYR A 109 -4.02 -16.82 9.36
C TYR A 109 -2.82 -17.51 10.03
N LEU A 110 -2.78 -17.56 11.37
CA LEU A 110 -1.68 -18.17 12.12
C LEU A 110 -1.55 -19.68 11.86
N LYS A 111 -2.65 -20.37 11.57
CA LYS A 111 -2.64 -21.78 11.16
C LYS A 111 -1.87 -22.00 9.84
N HIS A 112 -1.96 -21.06 8.90
CA HIS A 112 -1.35 -21.17 7.57
C HIS A 112 -0.02 -20.41 7.45
N ALA A 113 0.24 -19.44 8.33
CA ALA A 113 1.41 -18.58 8.31
C ALA A 113 2.76 -19.32 8.28
N PRO A 114 2.99 -20.43 9.02
CA PRO A 114 4.24 -21.18 8.94
C PRO A 114 4.56 -21.73 7.55
N CYS A 115 3.55 -22.13 6.77
CA CYS A 115 3.76 -22.53 5.38
C CYS A 115 3.97 -21.33 4.48
N LEU A 116 3.15 -20.28 4.63
CA LEU A 116 3.26 -19.05 3.85
C LEU A 116 4.67 -18.43 3.97
N GLY A 117 5.28 -18.45 5.16
CA GLY A 117 6.65 -17.98 5.37
C GLY A 117 7.71 -18.73 4.53
N GLN A 118 7.47 -19.99 4.17
CA GLN A 118 8.38 -20.79 3.32
C GLN A 118 8.25 -20.46 1.82
N THR A 119 7.20 -19.71 1.46
CA THR A 119 6.96 -19.29 0.07
C THR A 119 7.67 -18.00 -0.29
N LEU A 120 8.19 -17.25 0.71
CA LEU A 120 8.80 -15.94 0.51
C LEU A 120 9.87 -15.91 -0.61
N PRO A 121 10.83 -16.85 -0.70
CA PRO A 121 11.85 -16.80 -1.76
C PRO A 121 11.27 -16.82 -3.17
N ASP A 122 10.14 -17.51 -3.37
CA ASP A 122 9.46 -17.56 -4.65
C ASP A 122 8.52 -16.37 -4.85
N GLN A 123 7.89 -15.88 -3.79
CA GLN A 123 7.08 -14.65 -3.84
C GLN A 123 7.93 -13.41 -4.14
N LYS A 124 9.22 -13.37 -3.75
CA LYS A 124 10.13 -12.28 -4.14
C LYS A 124 10.17 -12.06 -5.65
N LYS A 125 10.05 -13.13 -6.45
CA LYS A 125 9.97 -13.03 -7.92
C LYS A 125 8.69 -12.30 -8.37
N CYS A 126 7.56 -12.55 -7.69
CA CYS A 126 6.30 -11.85 -7.96
C CYS A 126 6.37 -10.35 -7.61
N LEU A 127 7.14 -10.00 -6.57
CA LEU A 127 7.28 -8.62 -6.11
C LEU A 127 8.22 -7.80 -7.01
N THR A 128 9.19 -8.45 -7.69
CA THR A 128 9.98 -7.81 -8.74
C THR A 128 9.09 -7.27 -9.87
N ASP A 129 8.07 -8.03 -10.26
CA ASP A 129 7.09 -7.61 -11.29
C ASP A 129 6.22 -6.44 -10.81
N ILE A 130 5.88 -6.39 -9.52
CA ILE A 130 5.21 -5.23 -8.93
C ILE A 130 6.09 -3.99 -9.05
N GLN A 131 7.37 -4.08 -8.70
CA GLN A 131 8.27 -2.94 -8.76
C GLN A 131 8.41 -2.39 -10.18
N ALA A 132 8.62 -3.27 -11.18
CA ALA A 132 8.66 -2.88 -12.59
C ALA A 132 7.31 -2.29 -13.07
N GLY A 133 6.19 -2.84 -12.60
CA GLY A 133 4.85 -2.33 -12.87
C GLY A 133 4.62 -0.92 -12.31
N LEU A 134 5.01 -0.68 -11.05
CA LEU A 134 4.91 0.62 -10.39
C LEU A 134 5.75 1.69 -11.10
N GLU A 135 6.99 1.35 -11.49
CA GLU A 135 7.83 2.24 -12.30
C GLU A 135 7.13 2.60 -13.62
N LYS A 136 6.53 1.62 -14.30
CA LYS A 136 5.81 1.84 -15.55
C LYS A 136 4.55 2.69 -15.37
N ILE A 137 3.73 2.43 -14.34
CA ILE A 137 2.49 3.19 -14.03
C ILE A 137 2.79 4.68 -13.87
N SER A 138 3.96 5.05 -13.33
CA SER A 138 4.35 6.45 -13.19
C SER A 138 4.59 7.17 -14.52
N THR A 139 4.87 6.42 -15.60
CA THR A 139 5.24 6.94 -16.92
C THR A 139 4.16 6.80 -18.00
N VAL A 140 3.14 5.96 -17.79
CA VAL A 140 2.04 5.80 -18.75
C VAL A 140 1.10 7.01 -18.74
N PRO A 141 0.35 7.26 -19.84
CA PRO A 141 -0.69 8.27 -19.87
C PRO A 141 -1.68 8.11 -18.72
N PHE A 142 -2.25 9.23 -18.24
CA PHE A 142 -3.14 9.22 -17.08
C PHE A 142 -4.30 8.20 -17.20
N ASN A 143 -4.93 8.14 -18.37
CA ASN A 143 -6.04 7.22 -18.66
C ASN A 143 -5.64 5.73 -18.64
N ASP A 144 -4.35 5.44 -18.75
CA ASP A 144 -3.80 4.08 -18.71
C ASP A 144 -3.28 3.69 -17.32
N ARG A 145 -3.25 4.61 -16.35
CA ARG A 145 -2.74 4.31 -14.99
C ARG A 145 -3.59 3.29 -14.25
N VAL A 146 -4.91 3.45 -14.26
CA VAL A 146 -5.83 2.47 -13.63
C VAL A 146 -5.79 1.12 -14.35
N PRO A 147 -5.90 1.05 -15.69
CA PRO A 147 -5.67 -0.18 -16.45
C PRO A 147 -4.33 -0.87 -16.11
N ALA A 148 -3.23 -0.10 -16.09
CA ALA A 148 -1.91 -0.64 -15.78
C ALA A 148 -1.81 -1.16 -14.33
N ALA A 149 -2.39 -0.43 -13.36
CA ALA A 149 -2.48 -0.87 -11.98
C ALA A 149 -3.30 -2.16 -11.84
N CYS A 150 -4.42 -2.28 -12.56
CA CYS A 150 -5.22 -3.50 -12.58
C CYS A 150 -4.49 -4.70 -13.20
N CYS A 151 -3.79 -4.48 -14.32
CA CYS A 151 -2.94 -5.51 -14.92
C CYS A 151 -1.84 -5.97 -13.95
N MET A 152 -1.25 -5.03 -13.20
CA MET A 152 -0.16 -5.31 -12.26
C MET A 152 -0.70 -6.11 -11.08
N TYR A 153 -1.85 -5.70 -10.53
CA TYR A 153 -2.54 -6.39 -9.46
C TYR A 153 -2.90 -7.83 -9.82
N ASN A 154 -3.54 -8.06 -10.97
CA ASN A 154 -3.94 -9.39 -11.39
C ASN A 154 -2.75 -10.31 -11.70
N ARG A 155 -1.67 -9.76 -12.29
CA ARG A 155 -0.43 -10.52 -12.49
C ARG A 155 0.19 -10.96 -11.17
N TYR A 156 0.23 -10.05 -10.19
CA TYR A 156 0.74 -10.35 -8.87
C TYR A 156 -0.09 -11.41 -8.17
N GLN A 157 -1.42 -11.28 -8.17
CA GLN A 157 -2.33 -12.28 -7.60
C GLN A 157 -2.17 -13.64 -8.27
N GLY A 158 -2.06 -13.68 -9.61
CA GLY A 158 -1.81 -14.93 -10.32
C GLY A 158 -0.49 -15.59 -9.94
N CYS A 159 0.58 -14.79 -9.81
CA CYS A 159 1.89 -15.27 -9.40
C CYS A 159 1.89 -15.81 -7.96
N THR A 160 1.37 -15.05 -6.99
CA THR A 160 1.34 -15.45 -5.58
C THR A 160 0.43 -16.65 -5.36
N ARG A 161 -0.74 -16.71 -6.01
CA ARG A 161 -1.63 -17.88 -5.97
C ARG A 161 -0.94 -19.15 -6.44
N LYS A 162 -0.23 -19.12 -7.58
CA LYS A 162 0.54 -20.27 -8.10
C LYS A 162 1.63 -20.72 -7.12
N VAL A 163 2.33 -19.78 -6.49
CA VAL A 163 3.36 -20.09 -5.48
C VAL A 163 2.73 -20.70 -4.22
N VAL A 164 1.64 -20.12 -3.71
CA VAL A 164 0.97 -20.59 -2.49
C VAL A 164 0.29 -21.94 -2.72
N SER A 165 -0.44 -22.12 -3.82
CA SER A 165 -1.13 -23.39 -4.08
C SER A 165 -0.18 -24.55 -4.27
N SER A 166 0.93 -24.34 -4.99
CA SER A 166 1.94 -25.38 -5.22
C SER A 166 2.68 -25.83 -3.96
N LYS A 167 2.85 -24.94 -2.97
CA LYS A 167 3.59 -25.23 -1.73
C LYS A 167 2.72 -25.53 -0.51
N CYS A 168 1.60 -24.83 -0.38
CA CYS A 168 0.76 -24.81 0.82
C CYS A 168 -0.68 -25.31 0.56
N GLY A 169 -1.03 -25.61 -0.69
CA GLY A 169 -2.37 -26.02 -1.09
C GLY A 169 -3.33 -24.86 -1.33
N GLU A 170 -4.42 -25.14 -2.06
CA GLU A 170 -5.42 -24.14 -2.47
C GLU A 170 -6.09 -23.44 -1.28
N GLN A 171 -6.30 -24.14 -0.16
CA GLN A 171 -6.90 -23.57 1.05
C GLN A 171 -6.03 -22.46 1.68
N ALA A 172 -4.72 -22.44 1.40
CA ALA A 172 -3.82 -21.42 1.94
C ALA A 172 -3.87 -20.09 1.15
N ILE A 173 -4.51 -20.06 -0.03
CA ILE A 173 -4.54 -18.89 -0.91
C ILE A 173 -5.19 -17.70 -0.21
N GLU A 174 -6.39 -17.89 0.36
CA GLU A 174 -7.14 -16.80 0.98
C GLU A 174 -6.37 -16.17 2.14
N PHE A 175 -5.58 -16.96 2.87
CA PHE A 175 -4.73 -16.49 3.97
C PHE A 175 -3.48 -15.76 3.49
N GLY A 176 -2.95 -16.13 2.32
CA GLY A 176 -1.92 -15.36 1.62
C GLY A 176 -2.44 -14.00 1.12
N GLU A 177 -3.73 -13.92 0.77
CA GLU A 177 -4.36 -12.69 0.28
C GLU A 177 -4.72 -11.69 1.38
N ILE A 178 -4.81 -12.11 2.65
CA ILE A 178 -5.14 -11.22 3.78
C ILE A 178 -4.23 -9.99 3.81
N LEU A 179 -2.92 -10.18 3.66
CA LEU A 179 -1.95 -9.08 3.67
C LEU A 179 -2.17 -8.12 2.49
N VAL A 180 -2.52 -8.66 1.32
CA VAL A 180 -2.80 -7.88 0.11
C VAL A 180 -4.07 -7.06 0.27
N LYS A 181 -5.14 -7.66 0.80
CA LYS A 181 -6.43 -6.99 1.05
C LYS A 181 -6.33 -5.92 2.13
N MET A 182 -5.50 -6.11 3.14
CA MET A 182 -5.21 -5.04 4.12
C MET A 182 -4.45 -3.86 3.48
N ALA A 183 -3.52 -4.13 2.56
CA ALA A 183 -2.72 -3.09 1.92
C ALA A 183 -3.46 -2.34 0.80
N ALA A 184 -4.23 -3.05 -0.02
CA ALA A 184 -4.81 -2.54 -1.25
C ALA A 184 -6.35 -2.46 -1.25
N SER A 185 -7.01 -2.79 -0.13
CA SER A 185 -8.46 -3.06 -0.03
C SER A 185 -8.91 -4.26 -0.88
N ASP A 186 -10.19 -4.60 -0.80
CA ASP A 186 -10.81 -5.57 -1.71
C ASP A 186 -11.25 -4.94 -3.04
N LEU A 187 -11.17 -3.60 -3.15
CA LEU A 187 -11.59 -2.86 -4.35
C LEU A 187 -10.94 -3.38 -5.64
N PRO A 188 -9.62 -3.69 -5.70
CA PRO A 188 -9.02 -4.23 -6.92
C PRO A 188 -9.68 -5.53 -7.40
N ASN A 189 -10.16 -6.39 -6.49
CA ASN A 189 -10.87 -7.62 -6.87
C ASN A 189 -12.21 -7.31 -7.57
N VAL A 190 -12.81 -6.16 -7.30
CA VAL A 190 -14.08 -5.72 -7.89
C VAL A 190 -13.84 -4.96 -9.21
N VAL A 191 -12.93 -3.98 -9.21
CA VAL A 191 -12.78 -3.06 -10.34
C VAL A 191 -11.85 -3.59 -11.44
N CYS A 192 -10.97 -4.54 -11.12
CA CYS A 192 -9.98 -5.06 -12.07
C CYS A 192 -10.39 -6.37 -12.76
N THR A 193 -11.64 -6.81 -12.61
CA THR A 193 -12.16 -8.07 -13.18
C THR A 193 -11.97 -8.19 -14.69
N SER A 194 -11.98 -7.07 -15.41
CA SER A 194 -11.76 -7.03 -16.87
C SER A 194 -10.29 -7.12 -17.31
N TYR A 195 -9.33 -7.07 -16.39
CA TYR A 195 -7.88 -7.00 -16.68
C TYR A 195 -7.11 -8.29 -16.31
N GLY A 196 -7.67 -9.47 -16.60
CA GLY A 196 -7.04 -10.76 -16.27
C GLY A 196 -5.70 -11.04 -16.99
N GLU A 197 -5.03 -12.14 -16.63
CA GLU A 197 -3.70 -12.53 -17.18
C GLU A 197 -3.66 -12.60 -18.72
N SER A 198 -4.78 -12.95 -19.36
CA SER A 198 -4.91 -13.07 -20.82
C SER A 198 -5.32 -11.79 -21.53
N ASN A 199 -5.55 -10.69 -20.81
CA ASN A 199 -5.95 -9.44 -21.43
C ASN A 199 -4.76 -8.86 -22.23
N ALA A 200 -4.92 -8.80 -23.56
CA ALA A 200 -3.88 -8.31 -24.48
C ALA A 200 -3.40 -6.89 -24.16
N ARG A 201 -4.26 -6.05 -23.56
CA ARG A 201 -3.90 -4.70 -23.11
C ARG A 201 -2.87 -4.74 -21.98
N CYS A 202 -2.84 -5.78 -21.15
CA CYS A 202 -1.84 -5.92 -20.10
C CYS A 202 -0.42 -6.19 -20.64
N ASN A 203 -0.31 -6.79 -21.83
CA ASN A 203 0.98 -7.04 -22.48
C ASN A 203 1.60 -5.76 -23.05
N THR A 204 0.79 -4.73 -23.34
CA THR A 204 1.28 -3.43 -23.83
C THR A 204 1.49 -2.44 -22.70
N LEU A 205 0.69 -2.52 -21.64
CA LEU A 205 0.73 -1.59 -20.51
C LEU A 205 1.86 -1.89 -19.52
N LEU A 206 2.24 -3.15 -19.36
CA LEU A 206 3.28 -3.56 -18.42
C LEU A 206 4.49 -4.15 -19.14
N PRO A 207 5.69 -4.05 -18.53
CA PRO A 207 6.84 -4.80 -18.99
C PRO A 207 6.55 -6.31 -18.96
N PRO A 208 7.28 -7.13 -19.76
CA PRO A 208 7.21 -8.58 -19.66
C PRO A 208 7.48 -9.08 -18.23
N PRO A 209 6.87 -10.19 -17.79
CA PRO A 209 7.21 -10.81 -16.51
C PRO A 209 8.70 -11.09 -16.37
N GLY A 210 9.26 -10.85 -15.18
CA GLY A 210 10.69 -11.00 -14.89
C GLY A 210 11.56 -9.82 -15.32
N THR A 211 10.96 -8.72 -15.81
CA THR A 211 11.71 -7.49 -16.11
C THR A 211 12.38 -6.98 -14.84
N LYS A 212 13.70 -6.77 -14.89
CA LYS A 212 14.44 -6.17 -13.78
C LYS A 212 14.03 -4.70 -13.62
N PRO A 213 13.63 -4.26 -12.41
CA PRO A 213 13.37 -2.87 -12.11
C PRO A 213 14.59 -2.00 -12.41
N SER A 214 14.37 -0.76 -12.86
CA SER A 214 15.46 0.14 -13.22
C SER A 214 16.25 0.65 -12.00
N GLY A 215 15.69 0.47 -10.79
CA GLY A 215 16.32 0.90 -9.54
C GLY A 215 16.41 2.42 -9.41
N LYS A 216 15.74 3.18 -10.29
CA LYS A 216 15.59 4.64 -10.19
C LYS A 216 14.27 4.92 -9.47
N PRO A 217 14.25 5.02 -8.14
CA PRO A 217 13.00 5.00 -7.41
C PRO A 217 12.41 6.41 -7.49
N THR A 218 11.45 6.58 -8.41
CA THR A 218 10.75 7.84 -8.61
C THR A 218 9.79 8.15 -7.46
N SER A 219 9.39 7.15 -6.67
CA SER A 219 8.54 7.26 -5.47
C SER A 219 9.15 6.54 -4.26
N VAL A 220 8.75 6.89 -3.03
CA VAL A 220 9.19 6.15 -1.82
C VAL A 220 8.69 4.73 -1.86
N LEU A 221 7.48 4.48 -2.36
CA LEU A 221 6.98 3.11 -2.53
C LEU A 221 7.95 2.24 -3.34
N SER A 222 8.50 2.73 -4.45
CA SER A 222 9.54 2.02 -5.22
C SER A 222 10.81 1.76 -4.39
N ARG A 223 11.20 2.69 -3.50
CA ARG A 223 12.32 2.50 -2.55
C ARG A 223 12.01 1.44 -1.49
N LEU A 224 10.77 1.40 -1.00
CA LEU A 224 10.31 0.39 -0.04
C LEU A 224 10.40 -1.01 -0.66
N PHE A 225 9.92 -1.16 -1.90
CA PHE A 225 10.03 -2.42 -2.64
C PHE A 225 11.50 -2.82 -2.88
N SER A 226 12.36 -1.87 -3.26
CA SER A 226 13.81 -2.13 -3.45
C SER A 226 14.46 -2.62 -2.14
N ALA A 227 14.17 -1.93 -1.02
CA ALA A 227 14.67 -2.32 0.30
C ALA A 227 14.16 -3.71 0.74
N TYR A 228 12.91 -4.05 0.43
CA TYR A 228 12.34 -5.37 0.70
C TYR A 228 13.00 -6.49 -0.11
N LEU A 229 13.24 -6.20 -1.39
CA LEU A 229 13.75 -7.16 -2.36
C LEU A 229 15.27 -7.33 -2.27
N GLY A 230 15.97 -6.38 -1.66
CA GLY A 230 17.42 -6.44 -1.42
C GLY A 230 18.24 -6.09 -2.68
N ASN A 231 17.73 -5.17 -3.50
CA ASN A 231 18.29 -4.75 -4.78
C ASN A 231 18.29 -3.22 -4.96
#